data_AF-A0A8B9K703-F1
#
_entry.id   AF-A0A8B9K703-F1
#
_cell.length_a   1.000
_cell.length_b   1.000
_cell.length_c   1.000
_cell.angle_alpha   90.00
_cell.angle_beta   90.00
_cell.angle_gamma   90.00
#
_symmetry.space_group_name_H-M   'P 1'
#
loop_
_entity.id
_entity.type
_entity.pdbx_description
1 polymer ?
#
loop_
_entity_poly.entity_id
_entity_poly.type
_entity_poly.pdbx_seq_one_letter_code
_entity_poly.pdbx_strand_id
1 'polypeptide(L)'
;MSLQKDISLLCFLKMFVLLLNNKEAVVQVTLFEEGPEMSKVHQRLSDQLQIPYANITLGSVEAAYYLCAYEFSILGLVTPWCKLFDRAEAQVMDYAGDLGLYWKRGYGHEVNYMSSCVLFHNLFNLQPFNKDYSFPVSEVVNVQVGHAETLIPLMTLLGLFKGKISLDANNFAENLHRPFNCSKNVPFAANLMAALWSCPDGFRLQFRVNENPVALPGLSYSPLYEEVKKLYADLLQGCNEEEVCRMSN
;
A
#
# COMPACT_ATOMS: atom_id res chain seq x y z
N MET A 1 5.52 8.10 -26.25
CA MET A 1 5.61 8.41 -24.80
C MET A 1 4.34 9.05 -24.24
N SER A 2 3.65 9.96 -24.95
CA SER A 2 2.36 10.53 -24.49
C SER A 2 1.22 9.50 -24.47
N LEU A 3 0.99 8.78 -25.58
CA LEU A 3 -0.12 7.81 -25.69
C LEU A 3 -0.10 6.69 -24.63
N GLN A 4 1.09 6.20 -24.25
CA GLN A 4 1.21 5.12 -23.26
C GLN A 4 1.00 5.61 -21.82
N LYS A 5 1.30 6.88 -21.53
CA LYS A 5 0.91 7.52 -20.27
C LYS A 5 -0.61 7.69 -20.18
N ASP A 6 -1.25 8.05 -21.30
CA ASP A 6 -2.70 8.24 -21.37
C ASP A 6 -3.46 6.91 -21.21
N ILE A 7 -2.98 5.82 -21.84
CA ILE A 7 -3.55 4.46 -21.70
C ILE A 7 -3.37 3.93 -20.28
N SER A 8 -2.19 4.12 -19.67
CA SER A 8 -1.89 3.66 -18.31
C SER A 8 -2.75 4.35 -17.25
N LEU A 9 -2.96 5.66 -17.40
CA LEU A 9 -3.83 6.41 -16.50
C LEU A 9 -5.30 5.99 -16.67
N LEU A 10 -5.77 5.77 -17.91
CA LEU A 10 -7.13 5.31 -18.18
C LEU A 10 -7.38 3.90 -17.63
N CYS A 11 -6.39 3.01 -17.75
CA CYS A 11 -6.43 1.67 -17.21
C CYS A 11 -6.51 1.67 -15.69
N PHE A 12 -5.63 2.45 -15.05
CA PHE A 12 -5.64 2.63 -13.61
C PHE A 12 -6.99 3.15 -13.12
N LEU A 13 -7.57 4.15 -13.80
CA LEU A 13 -8.91 4.68 -13.49
C LEU A 13 -10.02 3.65 -13.69
N LYS A 14 -9.97 2.84 -14.75
CA LYS A 14 -10.96 1.77 -14.98
C LYS A 14 -10.89 0.70 -13.90
N MET A 15 -9.70 0.21 -13.57
CA MET A 15 -9.53 -0.75 -12.49
C MET A 15 -9.95 -0.16 -11.15
N PHE A 16 -9.60 1.10 -10.89
CA PHE A 16 -10.05 1.84 -9.71
C PHE A 16 -11.57 1.80 -9.56
N VAL A 17 -12.32 2.05 -10.64
CA VAL A 17 -13.79 2.03 -10.64
C VAL A 17 -14.35 0.62 -10.39
N LEU A 18 -13.78 -0.43 -11.00
CA LEU A 18 -14.22 -1.81 -10.74
C LEU A 18 -14.01 -2.21 -9.28
N LEU A 19 -12.85 -1.86 -8.73
CA LEU A 19 -12.47 -2.21 -7.36
C LEU A 19 -13.36 -1.50 -6.35
N LEU A 20 -13.74 -0.24 -6.63
CA LEU A 20 -14.73 0.47 -5.83
C LEU A 20 -16.12 -0.18 -5.89
N ASN A 21 -16.47 -0.77 -7.03
CA ASN A 21 -17.76 -1.43 -7.23
C ASN A 21 -17.76 -2.92 -6.82
N ASN A 22 -16.59 -3.47 -6.44
CA ASN A 22 -16.50 -4.85 -5.96
C ASN A 22 -17.12 -4.93 -4.56
N LYS A 23 -18.31 -5.54 -4.49
CA LYS A 23 -19.04 -5.70 -3.23
C LYS A 23 -18.24 -6.49 -2.21
N GLU A 24 -17.47 -7.50 -2.62
CA GLU A 24 -16.64 -8.30 -1.71
C GLU A 24 -15.52 -7.46 -1.07
N ALA A 25 -14.95 -6.51 -1.82
CA ALA A 25 -13.89 -5.62 -1.34
C ALA A 25 -14.39 -4.61 -0.27
N VAL A 26 -15.70 -4.41 -0.17
CA VAL A 26 -16.33 -3.51 0.81
C VAL A 26 -16.90 -4.30 2.00
N VAL A 27 -17.31 -5.56 1.80
CA VAL A 27 -17.95 -6.38 2.86
C VAL A 27 -17.10 -6.48 4.12
N GLN A 28 -15.81 -6.77 4.02
CA GLN A 28 -14.95 -6.89 5.21
C GLN A 28 -14.83 -5.56 5.97
N VAL A 29 -14.75 -4.45 5.24
CA VAL A 29 -14.69 -3.11 5.83
C VAL A 29 -15.98 -2.82 6.60
N THR A 30 -17.14 -3.01 5.95
CA THR A 30 -18.46 -2.78 6.58
C THR A 30 -18.68 -3.69 7.78
N LEU A 31 -18.32 -4.97 7.70
CA LEU A 31 -18.44 -5.90 8.83
C LEU A 31 -17.58 -5.47 10.03
N PHE A 32 -16.39 -4.92 9.78
CA PHE A 32 -15.52 -4.43 10.86
C PHE A 32 -16.04 -3.13 11.47
N GLU A 33 -16.51 -2.21 10.63
CA GLU A 33 -17.12 -0.94 11.03
C GLU A 33 -18.37 -1.15 11.91
N GLU A 34 -19.19 -2.15 11.60
CA GLU A 34 -20.36 -2.57 12.38
C GLU A 34 -20.00 -3.55 13.53
N GLY A 35 -18.72 -3.92 13.64
CA GLY A 35 -18.21 -4.92 14.56
C GLY A 35 -18.08 -4.46 16.01
N PRO A 36 -17.79 -5.40 16.94
CA PRO A 36 -17.70 -5.11 18.37
C PRO A 36 -16.48 -4.25 18.72
N GLU A 37 -15.40 -4.30 17.95
CA GLU A 37 -14.20 -3.48 18.13
C GLU A 37 -14.53 -2.01 17.90
N MET A 38 -15.14 -1.68 16.75
CA MET A 38 -15.53 -0.32 16.39
C MET A 38 -16.66 0.21 17.28
N SER A 39 -17.62 -0.64 17.64
CA SER A 39 -18.68 -0.28 18.59
C SER A 39 -18.14 0.17 19.95
N LYS A 40 -17.06 -0.45 20.44
CA LYS A 40 -16.41 -0.04 21.70
C LYS A 40 -15.73 1.31 21.58
N VAL A 41 -15.04 1.58 20.46
CA VAL A 41 -14.42 2.89 20.18
C VAL A 41 -15.50 3.97 20.13
N HIS A 42 -16.60 3.68 19.43
CA HIS A 42 -17.72 4.60 19.32
C HIS A 42 -18.35 4.92 20.69
N GLN A 43 -18.60 3.89 21.51
CA GLN A 43 -19.13 4.07 22.86
C GLN A 43 -18.19 4.92 23.74
N ARG A 44 -16.89 4.62 23.73
CA ARG A 44 -15.87 5.37 24.48
C ARG A 44 -15.84 6.85 24.09
N LEU A 45 -15.89 7.15 22.79
CA LEU A 45 -15.90 8.52 22.30
C LEU A 45 -17.18 9.27 22.71
N SER A 46 -18.33 8.60 22.64
CA SER A 46 -19.62 9.13 23.14
C SER A 46 -19.56 9.46 24.63
N ASP A 47 -19.04 8.56 25.45
CA ASP A 47 -18.91 8.75 26.89
C ASP A 47 -17.97 9.91 27.23
N GLN A 48 -16.82 10.01 26.55
CA GLN A 48 -15.85 11.09 26.78
C GLN A 48 -16.39 12.47 26.39
N LEU A 49 -17.12 12.57 25.27
CA LEU A 49 -17.70 13.84 24.81
C LEU A 49 -19.01 14.19 25.53
N GLN A 50 -19.57 13.27 26.32
CA GLN A 50 -20.89 13.41 26.97
C GLN A 50 -22.01 13.69 25.95
N ILE A 51 -21.91 13.08 24.76
CA ILE A 51 -22.91 13.17 23.69
C ILE A 51 -23.62 11.83 23.60
N PRO A 52 -24.96 11.76 23.50
CA PRO A 52 -25.67 10.50 23.36
C PRO A 52 -25.15 9.66 22.19
N TYR A 53 -24.95 8.36 22.42
CA TYR A 53 -24.43 7.41 21.41
C TYR A 53 -25.15 7.52 20.06
N ALA A 54 -26.49 7.63 20.08
CA ALA A 54 -27.31 7.76 18.88
C ALA A 54 -27.05 9.02 18.05
N ASN A 55 -26.39 10.04 18.62
CA ASN A 55 -26.06 11.29 17.95
C ASN A 55 -24.64 11.30 17.38
N ILE A 56 -23.85 10.24 17.60
CA ILE A 56 -22.52 10.08 17.01
C ILE A 56 -22.63 9.03 15.89
N THR A 57 -22.02 9.35 14.75
CA THR A 57 -21.95 8.44 13.61
C THR A 57 -20.55 7.84 13.50
N LEU A 58 -20.40 6.70 12.82
CA LEU A 58 -19.08 6.14 12.52
C LEU A 58 -18.19 7.14 11.78
N GLY A 59 -18.76 7.91 10.84
CA GLY A 59 -18.04 8.99 10.16
C GLY A 59 -17.59 10.11 11.12
N SER A 60 -18.31 10.37 12.21
CA SER A 60 -17.87 11.31 13.26
C SER A 60 -16.68 10.76 14.05
N VAL A 61 -16.67 9.45 14.35
CA VAL A 61 -15.54 8.78 15.02
C VAL A 61 -14.30 8.81 14.12
N GLU A 62 -14.48 8.46 12.85
CA GLU A 62 -13.42 8.50 11.83
C GLU A 62 -12.87 9.92 11.66
N ALA A 63 -13.74 10.92 11.54
CA ALA A 63 -13.32 12.33 11.43
C ALA A 63 -12.52 12.80 12.65
N ALA A 64 -12.95 12.45 13.87
CA ALA A 64 -12.22 12.79 15.08
C ALA A 64 -10.81 12.17 15.11
N TYR A 65 -10.68 10.91 14.67
CA TYR A 65 -9.39 10.22 14.57
C TYR A 65 -8.46 10.91 13.55
N TYR A 66 -8.97 11.21 12.34
CA TYR A 66 -8.15 11.85 11.31
C TYR A 66 -7.85 13.32 11.57
N LEU A 67 -8.72 14.06 12.28
CA LEU A 67 -8.39 15.42 12.73
C LEU A 67 -7.13 15.42 13.59
N CYS A 68 -7.04 14.49 14.55
CA CYS A 68 -5.81 14.29 15.31
C CYS A 68 -4.63 13.96 14.38
N ALA A 69 -4.79 12.96 13.50
CA ALA A 69 -3.72 12.50 12.64
C ALA A 69 -3.17 13.61 11.73
N TYR A 70 -4.06 14.41 11.12
CA TYR A 70 -3.69 15.50 10.22
C TYR A 70 -3.08 16.69 10.96
N GLU A 71 -3.65 17.12 12.09
CA GLU A 71 -3.06 18.21 12.86
C GLU A 71 -1.68 17.83 13.41
N PHE A 72 -1.50 16.56 13.80
CA PHE A 72 -0.19 16.06 14.20
C PHE A 72 0.78 15.99 13.02
N SER A 73 0.40 15.38 11.90
CA SER A 73 1.33 15.13 10.78
C SER A 73 1.68 16.39 9.98
N ILE A 74 0.75 17.33 9.85
CA ILE A 74 0.91 18.54 9.05
C ILE A 74 1.44 19.71 9.89
N LEU A 75 0.90 19.88 11.10
CA LEU A 75 1.21 21.05 11.96
C LEU A 75 2.13 20.71 13.13
N GLY A 76 2.38 19.43 13.41
CA GLY A 76 3.15 19.01 14.59
C GLY A 76 2.41 19.21 15.91
N LEU A 77 1.08 19.36 15.87
CA LEU A 77 0.26 19.68 17.04
C LEU A 77 -0.42 18.45 17.60
N VAL A 78 -0.25 18.22 18.91
CA VAL A 78 -1.04 17.23 19.65
C VAL A 78 -2.26 17.96 20.23
N THR A 79 -3.39 17.81 19.55
CA THR A 79 -4.63 18.54 19.88
C THR A 79 -5.56 17.72 20.77
N PRO A 80 -6.63 18.32 21.31
CA PRO A 80 -7.62 17.58 22.10
C PRO A 80 -8.25 16.40 21.35
N TRP A 81 -8.30 16.43 20.01
CA TRP A 81 -8.76 15.30 19.21
C TRP A 81 -7.95 14.03 19.47
N CYS A 82 -6.64 14.17 19.67
CA CYS A 82 -5.76 13.04 19.99
C CYS A 82 -6.01 12.43 21.37
N LYS A 83 -6.67 13.16 22.28
CA LYS A 83 -7.02 12.65 23.61
C LYS A 83 -8.30 11.82 23.61
N LEU A 84 -9.06 11.85 22.51
CA LEU A 84 -10.29 11.06 22.36
C LEU A 84 -10.02 9.56 22.14
N PHE A 85 -8.77 9.19 21.83
CA PHE A 85 -8.38 7.83 21.54
C PHE A 85 -7.17 7.43 22.38
N ASP A 86 -7.29 6.34 23.13
CA ASP A 86 -6.14 5.66 23.71
C ASP A 86 -5.41 4.80 22.67
N ARG A 87 -4.30 4.17 23.06
CA ARG A 87 -3.51 3.35 22.13
C ARG A 87 -4.30 2.17 21.58
N ALA A 88 -5.14 1.53 22.39
CA ALA A 88 -5.90 0.35 21.96
C ALA A 88 -6.98 0.75 20.96
N GLU A 89 -7.66 1.87 21.23
CA GLU A 89 -8.67 2.46 20.34
C GLU A 89 -8.02 2.92 19.01
N ALA A 90 -6.86 3.57 19.07
CA ALA A 90 -6.10 3.95 17.88
C ALA A 90 -5.65 2.74 17.05
N GLN A 91 -5.31 1.61 17.68
CA GLN A 91 -4.98 0.38 16.96
C GLN A 91 -6.19 -0.22 16.23
N VAL A 92 -7.41 -0.08 16.79
CA VAL A 92 -8.66 -0.47 16.12
C VAL A 92 -8.90 0.42 14.90
N MET A 93 -8.76 1.74 15.05
CA MET A 93 -8.90 2.69 13.93
C MET A 93 -7.86 2.45 12.83
N ASP A 94 -6.60 2.20 13.20
CA ASP A 94 -5.52 1.84 12.28
C ASP A 94 -5.80 0.53 11.53
N TYR A 95 -6.38 -0.47 12.21
CA TYR A 95 -6.81 -1.72 11.58
C TYR A 95 -7.97 -1.52 10.60
N ALA A 96 -8.95 -0.67 10.94
CA ALA A 96 -10.05 -0.34 10.02
C ALA A 96 -9.53 0.28 8.72
N GLY A 97 -8.60 1.24 8.82
CA GLY A 97 -7.95 1.86 7.66
C GLY A 97 -7.17 0.84 6.81
N ASP A 98 -6.40 -0.03 7.46
CA ASP A 98 -5.67 -1.08 6.77
C ASP A 98 -6.58 -2.07 6.07
N LEU A 99 -7.71 -2.44 6.68
CA LEU A 99 -8.67 -3.37 6.07
C LEU A 99 -9.22 -2.78 4.77
N GLY A 100 -9.55 -1.48 4.77
CA GLY A 100 -9.97 -0.76 3.57
C GLY A 100 -8.93 -0.83 2.44
N LEU A 101 -7.67 -0.53 2.74
CA LEU A 101 -6.60 -0.55 1.75
C LEU A 101 -6.21 -1.98 1.34
N TYR A 102 -6.24 -2.95 2.25
CA TYR A 102 -5.95 -4.35 1.98
C TYR A 102 -6.92 -4.93 0.95
N TRP A 103 -8.22 -4.74 1.16
CA TRP A 103 -9.26 -5.30 0.29
C TRP A 103 -9.45 -4.53 -1.01
N LYS A 104 -9.19 -3.22 -1.03
CA LYS A 104 -9.37 -2.38 -2.23
C LYS A 104 -8.09 -2.19 -3.06
N ARG A 105 -6.90 -2.38 -2.49
CA ARG A 105 -5.60 -2.03 -3.12
C ARG A 105 -4.46 -3.02 -2.84
N GLY A 106 -4.54 -3.75 -1.75
CA GLY A 106 -3.54 -4.73 -1.33
C GLY A 106 -3.92 -6.15 -1.70
N TYR A 107 -3.60 -7.07 -0.80
CA TYR A 107 -3.70 -8.52 -1.02
C TYR A 107 -5.12 -9.11 -1.03
N GLY A 108 -6.17 -8.30 -0.85
CA GLY A 108 -7.55 -8.82 -0.83
C GLY A 108 -7.95 -9.55 -2.11
N HIS A 109 -7.59 -9.00 -3.28
CA HIS A 109 -7.79 -9.64 -4.57
C HIS A 109 -6.59 -9.41 -5.49
N GLU A 110 -6.27 -10.39 -6.34
CA GLU A 110 -5.12 -10.31 -7.25
C GLU A 110 -5.19 -9.08 -8.19
N VAL A 111 -6.37 -8.83 -8.74
CA VAL A 111 -6.62 -7.68 -9.63
C VAL A 111 -6.27 -6.33 -8.98
N ASN A 112 -6.30 -6.21 -7.65
CA ASN A 112 -5.96 -4.96 -6.96
C ASN A 112 -4.57 -4.45 -7.32
N TYR A 113 -3.59 -5.35 -7.31
CA TYR A 113 -2.18 -5.00 -7.47
C TYR A 113 -1.64 -5.24 -8.89
N MET A 114 -2.37 -6.00 -9.72
CA MET A 114 -2.09 -6.08 -11.17
C MET A 114 -2.21 -4.72 -11.88
N SER A 115 -2.96 -3.78 -11.29
CA SER A 115 -3.03 -2.39 -11.76
C SER A 115 -1.67 -1.67 -11.80
N SER A 116 -0.68 -2.16 -11.04
CA SER A 116 0.67 -1.60 -10.99
C SER A 116 1.66 -2.23 -11.96
N CYS A 117 1.21 -3.06 -12.89
CA CYS A 117 2.13 -3.73 -13.81
C CYS A 117 2.96 -2.78 -14.67
N VAL A 118 2.37 -1.69 -15.17
CA VAL A 118 3.12 -0.68 -15.92
C VAL A 118 4.20 -0.04 -15.05
N LEU A 119 3.87 0.27 -13.80
CA LEU A 119 4.81 0.84 -12.84
C LEU A 119 5.91 -0.16 -12.46
N PHE A 120 5.56 -1.44 -12.31
CA PHE A 120 6.52 -2.53 -12.11
C PHE A 120 7.47 -2.67 -13.30
N HIS A 121 6.95 -2.65 -14.53
CA HIS A 121 7.77 -2.72 -15.73
C HIS A 121 8.71 -1.51 -15.81
N ASN A 122 8.24 -0.31 -15.48
CA ASN A 122 9.08 0.89 -15.44
C ASN A 122 10.19 0.80 -14.39
N LEU A 123 9.93 0.21 -13.22
CA LEU A 123 10.92 -0.02 -12.17
C LEU A 123 12.06 -0.95 -12.65
N PHE A 124 11.74 -1.95 -13.47
CA PHE A 124 12.70 -2.92 -14.01
C PHE A 124 13.25 -2.55 -15.40
N ASN A 125 12.71 -1.52 -16.05
CA ASN A 125 13.21 -0.95 -17.31
C ASN A 125 14.44 -0.06 -17.08
N LEU A 126 15.42 -0.59 -16.36
CA LEU A 126 16.71 0.04 -16.13
C LEU A 126 17.51 -0.09 -17.43
N GLN A 127 17.34 0.89 -18.34
CA GLN A 127 17.97 0.89 -19.67
C GLN A 127 19.50 0.75 -19.73
N PRO A 128 20.35 1.11 -18.74
CA PRO A 128 21.81 0.99 -18.93
C PRO A 128 22.35 -0.44 -18.89
N PHE A 129 21.51 -1.48 -18.78
CA PHE A 129 21.95 -2.88 -18.66
C PHE A 129 22.26 -3.61 -19.96
N ASN A 130 22.26 -2.93 -21.11
CA ASN A 130 22.74 -3.51 -22.36
C ASN A 130 24.27 -3.62 -22.35
N LYS A 131 24.77 -4.58 -21.55
CA LYS A 131 26.04 -5.33 -21.58
C LYS A 131 27.38 -4.63 -21.81
N ASP A 132 27.40 -3.35 -22.05
CA ASP A 132 28.60 -2.61 -22.40
C ASP A 132 28.64 -1.33 -21.56
N TYR A 133 29.51 -1.33 -20.55
CA TYR A 133 29.98 -0.14 -19.83
C TYR A 133 30.59 0.93 -20.77
N SER A 134 30.63 0.65 -22.08
CA SER A 134 31.13 1.49 -23.17
C SER A 134 30.34 2.78 -23.37
N PHE A 135 29.12 2.89 -22.83
CA PHE A 135 28.28 4.07 -22.98
C PHE A 135 28.03 4.75 -21.63
N PRO A 136 28.12 6.10 -21.56
CA PRO A 136 27.78 6.82 -20.35
C PRO A 136 26.29 6.60 -20.04
N VAL A 137 25.99 6.20 -18.80
CA VAL A 137 24.63 6.10 -18.29
C VAL A 137 24.01 7.50 -18.30
N SER A 138 23.07 7.76 -19.20
CA SER A 138 22.46 9.09 -19.38
C SER A 138 21.44 9.42 -18.28
N GLU A 139 20.83 8.41 -17.66
CA GLU A 139 19.86 8.56 -16.58
C GLU A 139 20.27 7.71 -15.38
N VAL A 140 20.87 8.36 -14.38
CA VAL A 140 21.38 7.70 -13.16
C VAL A 140 20.27 7.52 -12.11
N VAL A 141 19.22 8.35 -12.17
CA VAL A 141 18.12 8.36 -11.19
C VAL A 141 16.80 8.62 -11.90
N ASN A 142 15.79 7.80 -11.63
CA ASN A 142 14.40 8.04 -12.01
C ASN A 142 13.58 8.31 -10.74
N VAL A 143 12.94 9.48 -10.66
CA VAL A 143 12.10 9.87 -9.52
C VAL A 143 10.65 9.99 -9.99
N GLN A 144 9.75 9.30 -9.30
CA GLN A 144 8.32 9.35 -9.55
C GLN A 144 7.59 9.73 -8.27
N VAL A 145 6.57 10.57 -8.41
CA VAL A 145 5.72 11.00 -7.32
C VAL A 145 4.31 10.54 -7.64
N GLY A 146 3.65 9.95 -6.64
CA GLY A 146 2.31 9.40 -6.77
C GLY A 146 1.57 9.47 -5.45
N HIS A 147 0.52 8.67 -5.35
CA HIS A 147 -0.33 8.59 -4.16
C HIS A 147 -0.07 7.29 -3.39
N ALA A 148 -0.55 7.22 -2.14
CA ALA A 148 -0.50 5.98 -1.38
C ALA A 148 -1.19 4.84 -2.14
N GLU A 149 -2.30 5.15 -2.81
CA GLU A 149 -3.12 4.24 -3.60
C GLU A 149 -2.44 3.76 -4.90
N THR A 150 -1.32 4.36 -5.32
CA THR A 150 -0.46 3.83 -6.39
C THR A 150 0.72 3.03 -5.82
N LEU A 151 1.22 3.43 -4.65
CA LEU A 151 2.37 2.79 -4.01
C LEU A 151 2.00 1.44 -3.38
N ILE A 152 0.84 1.33 -2.71
CA ILE A 152 0.37 0.10 -2.06
C ILE A 152 0.24 -1.05 -3.08
N PRO A 153 -0.46 -0.89 -4.23
CA PRO A 153 -0.51 -1.91 -5.27
C PRO A 153 0.88 -2.35 -5.75
N LEU A 154 1.82 -1.43 -6.00
CA LEU A 154 3.18 -1.77 -6.42
C LEU A 154 3.92 -2.61 -5.37
N MET A 155 3.87 -2.18 -4.10
CA MET A 155 4.51 -2.92 -2.99
C MET A 155 3.89 -4.30 -2.80
N THR A 156 2.58 -4.40 -3.02
CA THR A 156 1.82 -5.67 -2.98
C THR A 156 2.22 -6.59 -4.13
N LEU A 157 2.37 -6.05 -5.35
CA LEU A 157 2.83 -6.77 -6.54
C LEU A 157 4.28 -7.27 -6.38
N LEU A 158 5.13 -6.52 -5.66
CA LEU A 158 6.47 -6.96 -5.24
C LEU A 158 6.43 -8.03 -4.13
N GLY A 159 5.26 -8.32 -3.54
CA GLY A 159 5.11 -9.29 -2.46
C GLY A 159 5.58 -8.78 -1.09
N LEU A 160 5.79 -7.46 -0.94
CA LEU A 160 6.24 -6.87 0.32
C LEU A 160 5.11 -6.87 1.36
N PHE A 161 5.48 -7.07 2.63
CA PHE A 161 4.56 -6.99 3.77
C PHE A 161 3.35 -7.93 3.71
N LYS A 162 3.46 -9.06 2.99
CA LYS A 162 2.44 -10.11 3.00
C LYS A 162 2.45 -10.84 4.35
N GLY A 163 1.32 -10.81 5.06
CA GLY A 163 1.13 -11.56 6.30
C GLY A 163 0.91 -13.06 6.06
N LYS A 164 1.11 -13.87 7.11
CA LYS A 164 0.70 -15.29 7.11
C LYS A 164 -0.82 -15.45 7.21
N ILE A 165 -1.46 -14.53 7.93
CA ILE A 165 -2.90 -14.45 8.13
C ILE A 165 -3.39 -13.26 7.31
N SER A 166 -4.46 -13.45 6.54
CA SER A 166 -5.14 -12.37 5.82
C SER A 166 -5.80 -11.41 6.80
N LEU A 167 -5.97 -10.14 6.41
CA LEU A 167 -6.74 -9.19 7.23
C LEU A 167 -8.23 -9.37 6.92
N ASP A 168 -9.05 -9.61 7.94
CA ASP A 168 -10.51 -9.69 7.82
C ASP A 168 -11.20 -8.99 9.00
N ALA A 169 -12.53 -8.88 8.95
CA ALA A 169 -13.32 -8.21 9.97
C ALA A 169 -13.31 -8.90 11.34
N ASN A 170 -12.98 -10.19 11.42
CA ASN A 170 -13.16 -10.99 12.62
C ASN A 170 -11.84 -11.35 13.31
N ASN A 171 -10.70 -10.99 12.73
CA ASN A 171 -9.39 -11.45 13.19
C ASN A 171 -8.45 -10.31 13.68
N PHE A 172 -9.00 -9.16 14.06
CA PHE A 172 -8.24 -8.03 14.61
C PHE A 172 -7.24 -8.45 15.70
N ALA A 173 -7.69 -9.31 16.64
CA ALA A 173 -6.85 -9.78 17.75
C ALA A 173 -5.65 -10.62 17.29
N GLU A 174 -5.78 -11.37 16.19
CA GLU A 174 -4.71 -12.18 15.61
C GLU A 174 -3.73 -11.32 14.78
N ASN A 175 -4.19 -10.15 14.32
CA ASN A 175 -3.47 -9.24 13.43
C ASN A 175 -2.98 -7.94 14.10
N LEU A 176 -2.82 -7.92 15.43
CA LEU A 176 -2.25 -6.77 16.17
C LEU A 176 -0.83 -6.38 15.71
N HIS A 177 -0.08 -7.33 15.15
CA HIS A 177 1.27 -7.14 14.63
C HIS A 177 1.39 -7.50 13.14
N ARG A 178 0.29 -7.31 12.40
CA ARG A 178 0.23 -7.54 10.95
C ARG A 178 1.37 -6.83 10.20
N PRO A 179 2.03 -7.50 9.23
CA PRO A 179 3.00 -6.85 8.36
C PRO A 179 2.38 -5.80 7.44
N PHE A 180 1.17 -6.06 6.93
CA PHE A 180 0.39 -5.10 6.14
C PHE A 180 -0.19 -4.04 7.08
N ASN A 181 0.61 -2.99 7.31
CA ASN A 181 0.24 -1.87 8.16
C ASN A 181 0.54 -0.56 7.44
N CYS A 182 -0.50 0.14 6.98
CA CYS A 182 -0.36 1.31 6.11
C CYS A 182 0.19 2.52 6.87
N SER A 183 -0.12 2.70 8.16
CA SER A 183 0.46 3.78 8.95
C SER A 183 1.98 3.68 9.10
N LYS A 184 2.55 2.47 9.02
CA LYS A 184 4.01 2.24 9.00
C LYS A 184 4.62 2.16 7.60
N ASN A 185 3.93 1.51 6.67
CA ASN A 185 4.48 1.19 5.35
C ASN A 185 4.29 2.34 4.35
N VAL A 186 3.18 3.08 4.47
CA VAL A 186 2.82 4.17 3.56
C VAL A 186 2.35 5.44 4.32
N PRO A 187 3.14 5.97 5.28
CA PRO A 187 2.84 7.26 5.91
C PRO A 187 2.90 8.42 4.91
N PHE A 188 2.60 9.64 5.37
CA PHE A 188 2.91 10.84 4.59
C PHE A 188 4.39 10.85 4.18
N ALA A 189 4.66 11.21 2.92
CA ALA A 189 5.98 11.17 2.31
C ALA A 189 6.64 9.77 2.24
N ALA A 190 5.83 8.70 2.29
CA ALA A 190 6.33 7.35 2.06
C ALA A 190 7.06 7.22 0.72
N ASN A 191 8.11 6.40 0.72
CA ASN A 191 8.93 6.17 -0.46
C ASN A 191 9.29 4.69 -0.61
N LEU A 192 9.45 4.28 -1.87
CA LEU A 192 10.04 3.02 -2.27
C LEU A 192 11.21 3.35 -3.19
N MET A 193 12.39 2.85 -2.82
CA MET A 193 13.62 3.01 -3.61
C MET A 193 14.15 1.64 -4.00
N ALA A 194 14.53 1.50 -5.27
CA ALA A 194 15.33 0.38 -5.75
C ALA A 194 16.71 0.91 -6.17
N ALA A 195 17.74 0.52 -5.43
CA ALA A 195 19.11 0.92 -5.69
C ALA A 195 19.90 -0.25 -6.28
N LEU A 196 20.53 -0.01 -7.42
CA LEU A 196 21.38 -1.00 -8.07
C LEU A 196 22.85 -0.70 -7.81
N TRP A 197 23.57 -1.72 -7.35
CA TRP A 197 24.97 -1.64 -6.99
C TRP A 197 25.81 -2.54 -7.91
N SER A 198 26.96 -2.04 -8.35
CA SER A 198 27.98 -2.88 -8.99
C SER A 198 28.88 -3.47 -7.91
N CYS A 199 28.85 -4.80 -7.78
CA CYS A 199 29.65 -5.55 -6.81
C CYS A 199 30.60 -6.52 -7.53
N PRO A 200 31.66 -7.02 -6.87
CA PRO A 200 32.63 -7.93 -7.50
C PRO A 200 32.03 -9.21 -8.08
N ASP A 201 30.92 -9.68 -7.49
CA ASP A 201 30.18 -10.89 -7.89
C ASP A 201 28.99 -10.60 -8.83
N GLY A 202 28.84 -9.34 -9.26
CA GLY A 202 27.80 -8.91 -10.18
C GLY A 202 26.95 -7.77 -9.64
N PHE A 203 25.90 -7.43 -10.37
CA PHE A 203 24.99 -6.38 -9.96
C PHE A 203 24.04 -6.88 -8.88
N ARG A 204 23.85 -6.05 -7.84
CA ARG A 204 22.94 -6.34 -6.73
C ARG A 204 21.85 -5.27 -6.63
N LEU A 205 20.61 -5.69 -6.42
CA LEU A 205 19.47 -4.79 -6.31
C LEU A 205 19.01 -4.75 -4.84
N GLN A 206 18.94 -3.56 -4.25
CA GLN A 206 18.47 -3.34 -2.89
C GLN A 206 17.19 -2.52 -2.91
N PHE A 207 16.13 -3.06 -2.30
CA PHE A 207 14.90 -2.33 -2.07
C PHE A 207 14.91 -1.67 -0.70
N ARG A 208 14.35 -0.46 -0.62
CA ARG A 208 14.10 0.26 0.63
C ARG A 208 12.70 0.83 0.64
N VAL A 209 12.02 0.68 1.78
CA VAL A 209 10.72 1.29 2.04
C VAL A 209 10.91 2.23 3.23
N ASN A 210 10.58 3.50 3.05
CA ASN A 210 10.80 4.54 4.05
C ASN A 210 12.23 4.46 4.60
N GLU A 211 13.21 4.51 3.68
CA GLU A 211 14.66 4.46 3.92
C GLU A 211 15.20 3.14 4.52
N ASN A 212 14.33 2.23 4.96
CA ASN A 212 14.71 0.97 5.58
C ASN A 212 14.87 -0.13 4.53
N PRO A 213 15.98 -0.89 4.53
CA PRO A 213 16.15 -2.03 3.64
C PRO A 213 15.06 -3.08 3.84
N VAL A 214 14.48 -3.56 2.74
CA VAL A 214 13.48 -4.63 2.74
C VAL A 214 13.96 -5.78 1.85
N ALA A 215 13.71 -7.01 2.31
CA ALA A 215 13.98 -8.20 1.53
C ALA A 215 12.76 -8.54 0.68
N LEU A 216 13.00 -8.87 -0.59
CA LEU A 216 11.97 -9.46 -1.44
C LEU A 216 11.66 -10.90 -0.98
N PRO A 217 10.46 -11.43 -1.27
CA PRO A 217 10.09 -12.78 -0.87
C PRO A 217 11.12 -13.84 -1.25
N GLY A 218 11.66 -14.55 -0.26
CA GLY A 218 12.63 -15.62 -0.46
C GLY A 218 14.05 -15.19 -0.82
N LEU A 219 14.36 -13.88 -0.82
CA LEU A 219 15.68 -13.35 -1.14
C LEU A 219 16.33 -12.64 0.06
N SER A 220 17.62 -12.31 -0.07
CA SER A 220 18.32 -11.45 0.90
C SER A 220 17.93 -9.97 0.75
N TYR A 221 18.50 -9.07 1.56
CA TYR A 221 18.27 -7.62 1.42
C TYR A 221 18.92 -6.99 0.18
N SER A 222 19.89 -7.67 -0.45
CA SER A 222 20.59 -7.14 -1.63
C SER A 222 20.99 -8.30 -2.55
N PRO A 223 20.01 -9.06 -3.07
CA PRO A 223 20.25 -10.21 -3.94
C PRO A 223 20.92 -9.81 -5.25
N LEU A 224 21.47 -10.78 -5.97
CA LEU A 224 21.91 -10.57 -7.33
C LEU A 224 20.71 -10.16 -8.19
N TYR A 225 20.91 -9.21 -9.10
CA TYR A 225 19.85 -8.71 -9.96
C TYR A 225 19.20 -9.84 -10.79
N GLU A 226 20.00 -10.83 -11.20
CA GLU A 226 19.51 -12.03 -11.89
C GLU A 226 18.56 -12.88 -11.02
N GLU A 227 18.78 -12.96 -9.70
CA GLU A 227 17.87 -13.67 -8.80
C GLU A 227 16.52 -12.96 -8.70
N VAL A 228 16.53 -11.63 -8.68
CA VAL A 228 15.30 -10.82 -8.68
C VAL A 228 14.54 -10.99 -10.00
N LYS A 229 15.23 -10.96 -11.14
CA LYS A 229 14.59 -11.22 -12.45
C LYS A 229 13.99 -12.61 -12.54
N LYS A 230 14.63 -13.62 -11.92
CA LYS A 230 14.07 -14.98 -11.83
C LYS A 230 12.82 -15.01 -10.95
N LEU A 231 12.83 -14.35 -9.80
CA LEU A 231 11.68 -14.27 -8.89
C LEU A 231 10.45 -13.69 -9.60
N TYR A 232 10.64 -12.66 -10.45
CA TYR A 232 9.55 -11.99 -11.16
C TYR A 232 9.47 -12.31 -12.65
N ALA A 233 10.01 -13.46 -13.10
CA ALA A 233 10.10 -13.79 -14.53
C ALA A 233 8.73 -13.76 -15.22
N ASP A 234 7.72 -14.36 -14.58
CA ASP A 234 6.35 -14.40 -15.10
C ASP A 234 5.74 -13.00 -15.21
N LEU A 235 5.99 -12.13 -14.23
CA LEU A 235 5.45 -10.77 -14.21
C LEU A 235 6.15 -9.85 -15.22
N LEU A 236 7.46 -10.04 -15.41
CA LEU A 236 8.26 -9.34 -16.41
C LEU A 236 7.86 -9.73 -17.85
N GLN A 237 7.40 -10.96 -18.07
CA GLN A 237 6.98 -11.46 -19.39
C GLN A 237 5.48 -11.29 -19.65
N GLY A 238 4.65 -11.42 -18.61
CA GLY A 238 3.23 -11.72 -18.73
C GLY A 238 2.28 -10.65 -18.21
N CYS A 239 2.76 -9.51 -17.69
CA CYS A 239 1.85 -8.44 -17.33
C CYS A 239 1.54 -7.47 -18.46
N ASN A 240 0.67 -7.90 -19.38
CA ASN A 240 0.19 -7.07 -20.46
C ASN A 240 -0.85 -6.08 -19.94
N GLU A 241 -0.50 -4.79 -19.99
CA GLU A 241 -1.38 -3.67 -19.65
C GLU A 241 -2.77 -3.85 -20.29
N GLU A 242 -2.86 -4.13 -21.58
CA GLU A 242 -4.14 -4.26 -22.28
C GLU A 242 -5.02 -5.41 -21.77
N GLU A 243 -4.43 -6.52 -21.33
CA GLU A 243 -5.20 -7.66 -20.80
C GLU A 243 -5.74 -7.35 -19.41
N VAL A 244 -4.89 -6.77 -18.55
CA VAL A 244 -5.30 -6.31 -17.22
C VAL A 244 -6.42 -5.26 -17.32
N CYS A 245 -6.34 -4.33 -18.30
CA CYS A 245 -7.42 -3.37 -18.54
C CYS A 245 -8.68 -3.98 -19.19
N ARG A 246 -8.63 -5.20 -19.75
CA ARG A 246 -9.78 -5.91 -20.34
C ARG A 246 -10.47 -6.85 -19.37
N MET A 247 -9.81 -7.25 -18.28
CA MET A 247 -10.42 -7.95 -17.14
C MET A 247 -11.51 -7.10 -16.43
N SER A 248 -11.72 -5.87 -16.90
CA SER A 248 -12.74 -4.93 -16.45
C SER A 248 -14.08 -4.96 -17.17
N ASN A 249 -14.32 -5.95 -18.04
CA ASN A 249 -15.58 -6.10 -18.77
C ASN A 249 -16.39 -7.28 -18.24
#